data_AF-A0A2M6Y6C3-F1
#
_entry.id   AF-A0A2M6Y6C3-F1
#
_cell.length_a   1.000
_cell.length_b   1.000
_cell.length_c   1.000
_cell.angle_alpha   90.00
_cell.angle_beta   90.00
_cell.angle_gamma   90.00
#
_symmetry.space_group_name_H-M   'P 1'
#
loop_
_entity.id
_entity.type
_entity.pdbx_description
1 polymer ?
#
loop_
_entity_poly.entity_id
_entity_poly.type
_entity_poly.pdbx_seq_one_letter_code
_entity_poly.pdbx_strand_id
1 'polypeptide(L)'
;MSTGENLTLQRLLSLSLERCLAKLSKISAGTWQLSGLSSFQGSVESVVGRYDFSGGDAAAVYVEMKGANPFFSFILFNPEDMDCISKCFMGYSFPRGAGISQAEEVMLQELGNIILNALNNSVMNALRLSYIPSVPGFAGGGRQAIVEGLGMVADLKRNFRAVAVSLSMRSGELSSSGKVFLLLPEELAAELEGMLS
;
A
#
# COMPACT_ATOMS: atom_id res chain seq x y z
N MET A 1 -21.85 16.28 6.75
CA MET A 1 -20.43 16.59 6.97
C MET A 1 -19.65 15.46 6.34
N SER A 2 -18.86 15.64 5.27
CA SER A 2 -17.87 14.61 4.81
C SER A 2 -17.10 14.91 3.51
N THR A 3 -17.41 15.93 2.71
CA THR A 3 -16.74 16.09 1.41
C THR A 3 -15.41 16.87 1.49
N GLY A 4 -15.31 17.85 2.40
CA GLY A 4 -14.10 18.69 2.55
C GLY A 4 -12.97 18.01 3.33
N GLU A 5 -13.30 17.30 4.40
CA GLU A 5 -12.36 16.62 5.31
C GLU A 5 -11.61 15.48 4.59
N ASN A 6 -12.31 14.71 3.75
CA ASN A 6 -11.69 13.66 2.96
C ASN A 6 -10.65 14.19 1.97
N LEU A 7 -10.81 15.39 1.40
CA LEU A 7 -9.88 15.92 0.40
C LEU A 7 -8.48 16.17 0.97
N THR A 8 -8.40 16.43 2.27
CA THR A 8 -7.16 16.90 2.88
C THR A 8 -6.20 15.76 3.20
N LEU A 9 -6.70 14.70 3.83
CA LEU A 9 -5.96 13.45 3.99
C LEU A 9 -5.52 12.91 2.62
N GLN A 10 -6.43 12.93 1.65
CA GLN A 10 -6.15 12.49 0.29
C GLN A 10 -5.00 13.28 -0.37
N ARG A 11 -4.99 14.62 -0.22
CA ARG A 11 -3.91 15.50 -0.73
C ARG A 11 -2.57 15.25 -0.05
N LEU A 12 -2.55 15.06 1.28
CA LEU A 12 -1.32 14.76 2.01
C LEU A 12 -0.67 13.49 1.45
N LEU A 13 -1.46 12.43 1.31
CA LEU A 13 -1.00 11.13 0.85
C LEU A 13 -0.62 11.16 -0.64
N SER A 14 -1.39 11.84 -1.49
CA SER A 14 -1.07 11.98 -2.91
C SER A 14 0.27 12.68 -3.12
N LEU A 15 0.51 13.81 -2.43
CA LEU A 15 1.76 14.56 -2.56
C LEU A 15 2.98 13.75 -2.09
N SER A 16 2.86 13.00 -0.98
CA SER A 16 3.95 12.17 -0.49
C SER A 16 4.26 11.02 -1.46
N LEU A 17 3.22 10.32 -1.92
CA LEU A 17 3.37 9.20 -2.84
C LEU A 17 3.86 9.66 -4.22
N GLU A 18 3.34 10.75 -4.78
CA GLU A 18 3.82 11.29 -6.05
C GLU A 18 5.31 11.60 -6.01
N ARG A 19 5.81 12.21 -4.91
CA ARG A 19 7.25 12.45 -4.71
C ARG A 19 8.03 11.14 -4.60
N CYS A 20 7.51 10.17 -3.86
CA CYS A 20 8.13 8.84 -3.74
C CYS A 20 8.24 8.16 -5.10
N LEU A 21 7.15 8.09 -5.87
CA LEU A 21 7.07 7.41 -7.17
C LEU A 21 7.90 8.15 -8.23
N ALA A 22 7.95 9.48 -8.18
CA ALA A 22 8.84 10.27 -9.04
C ALA A 22 10.32 9.99 -8.74
N LYS A 23 10.69 9.80 -7.46
CA LYS A 23 12.04 9.37 -7.08
C LYS A 23 12.30 7.92 -7.51
N LEU A 24 11.35 7.02 -7.29
CA LEU A 24 11.44 5.61 -7.69
C LEU A 24 11.65 5.49 -9.20
N SER A 25 10.91 6.25 -10.01
CA SER A 25 11.06 6.32 -11.47
C SER A 25 12.43 6.83 -11.93
N LYS A 26 13.17 7.56 -11.10
CA LYS A 26 14.53 8.03 -11.41
C LYS A 26 15.60 7.00 -11.09
N ILE A 27 15.33 6.09 -10.15
CA ILE A 27 16.33 5.13 -9.62
C ILE A 27 16.03 3.68 -10.02
N SER A 28 14.89 3.44 -10.66
CA SER A 28 14.48 2.13 -11.17
C SER A 28 14.33 2.20 -12.69
N ALA A 29 14.15 1.03 -13.33
CA ALA A 29 14.12 0.94 -14.78
C ALA A 29 12.77 1.33 -15.40
N GLY A 30 11.67 1.24 -14.64
CA GLY A 30 10.33 1.57 -15.08
C GLY A 30 9.83 2.94 -14.61
N THR A 31 8.68 3.34 -15.15
CA THR A 31 7.95 4.52 -14.68
C THR A 31 6.87 4.10 -13.68
N TRP A 32 6.69 4.94 -12.67
CA TRP A 32 5.75 4.72 -11.57
C TRP A 32 4.90 5.97 -11.38
N GLN A 33 3.58 5.80 -11.31
CA GLN A 33 2.65 6.92 -11.24
C GLN A 33 1.47 6.60 -10.33
N LEU A 34 0.92 7.66 -9.72
CA LEU A 34 -0.36 7.58 -9.04
C LEU A 34 -1.46 7.67 -10.10
N SER A 35 -2.37 6.69 -10.11
CA SER A 35 -3.44 6.58 -11.12
C SER A 35 -4.83 6.80 -10.54
N GLY A 36 -4.97 6.80 -9.21
CA GLY A 36 -6.25 7.08 -8.56
C GLY A 36 -6.12 7.07 -7.05
N LEU A 37 -7.08 7.71 -6.38
CA LEU A 37 -7.09 7.80 -4.94
C LEU A 37 -8.54 7.92 -4.43
N SER A 38 -8.85 7.22 -3.34
CA SER A 38 -10.17 7.21 -2.73
C SER A 38 -10.08 6.98 -1.23
N SER A 39 -11.04 7.50 -0.48
CA SER A 39 -11.19 7.24 0.95
C SER A 39 -12.57 6.68 1.26
N PHE A 40 -12.64 5.84 2.28
CA PHE A 40 -13.86 5.19 2.74
C PHE A 40 -13.67 4.67 4.16
N GLN A 41 -14.75 4.22 4.79
CA GLN A 41 -14.66 3.51 6.06
C GLN A 41 -14.82 2.01 5.83
N GLY A 42 -14.15 1.20 6.65
CA GLY A 42 -14.30 -0.25 6.60
C GLY A 42 -13.34 -1.03 7.50
N SER A 43 -13.67 -2.29 7.72
CA SER A 43 -12.77 -3.29 8.31
C SER A 43 -11.71 -3.75 7.32
N VAL A 44 -10.68 -4.45 7.80
CA VAL A 44 -9.64 -5.08 6.96
C VAL A 44 -10.25 -5.91 5.83
N GLU A 45 -11.22 -6.76 6.15
CA GLU A 45 -11.88 -7.63 5.17
C GLU A 45 -12.60 -6.85 4.07
N SER A 46 -13.28 -5.76 4.45
CA SER A 46 -13.99 -4.90 3.50
C SER A 46 -13.03 -4.10 2.60
N VAL A 47 -11.87 -3.70 3.15
CA VAL A 47 -10.84 -2.94 2.45
C VAL A 47 -10.12 -3.83 1.45
N VAL A 48 -9.69 -5.02 1.87
CA VAL A 48 -9.12 -6.05 0.98
C VAL A 48 -10.12 -6.42 -0.11
N GLY A 49 -11.43 -6.48 0.22
CA GLY A 49 -12.49 -6.71 -0.76
C GLY A 49 -12.63 -5.67 -1.87
N ARG A 50 -11.95 -4.52 -1.78
CA ARG A 50 -11.89 -3.51 -2.85
C ARG A 50 -10.73 -3.71 -3.82
N TYR A 51 -9.91 -4.71 -3.58
CA TYR A 51 -8.90 -5.16 -4.53
C TYR A 51 -9.52 -6.15 -5.53
N ASP A 52 -9.07 -6.08 -6.79
CA ASP A 52 -9.51 -7.00 -7.82
C ASP A 52 -8.62 -8.24 -7.79
N PHE A 53 -9.18 -9.37 -7.37
CA PHE A 53 -8.51 -10.68 -7.35
C PHE A 53 -8.80 -11.45 -8.65
N SER A 54 -8.79 -10.78 -9.80
CA SER A 54 -9.19 -11.36 -11.10
C SER A 54 -8.38 -12.61 -11.49
N GLY A 55 -7.16 -12.77 -10.97
CA GLY A 55 -6.31 -13.96 -11.09
C GLY A 55 -6.44 -15.00 -9.96
N GLY A 56 -7.41 -14.83 -9.06
CA GLY A 56 -7.64 -15.69 -7.88
C GLY A 56 -6.74 -15.38 -6.68
N ASP A 57 -5.48 -14.99 -6.93
CA ASP A 57 -4.47 -14.72 -5.92
C ASP A 57 -3.96 -13.27 -5.94
N ALA A 58 -3.45 -12.81 -4.80
CA ALA A 58 -2.72 -11.55 -4.67
C ALA A 58 -1.42 -11.75 -3.88
N ALA A 59 -0.54 -10.77 -4.00
CA ALA A 59 0.65 -10.60 -3.16
C ALA A 59 0.48 -9.35 -2.30
N ALA A 60 0.62 -9.48 -0.98
CA ALA A 60 0.55 -8.39 -0.04
C ALA A 60 1.89 -8.15 0.63
N VAL A 61 2.31 -6.89 0.70
CA VAL A 61 3.34 -6.43 1.64
C VAL A 61 2.69 -5.47 2.61
N TYR A 62 2.96 -5.63 3.90
CA TYR A 62 2.29 -4.86 4.94
C TYR A 62 3.24 -4.39 6.04
N VAL A 63 2.91 -3.25 6.64
CA VAL A 63 3.65 -2.63 7.73
C VAL A 63 2.66 -2.13 8.78
N GLU A 64 2.93 -2.45 10.04
CA GLU A 64 2.25 -1.89 11.20
C GLU A 64 3.09 -0.75 11.80
N MET A 65 2.46 0.37 12.13
CA MET A 65 3.09 1.47 12.85
C MET A 65 2.75 1.33 14.33
N LYS A 66 3.70 0.82 15.12
CA LYS A 66 3.51 0.51 16.54
C LYS A 66 3.61 1.77 17.40
N GLY A 67 2.61 1.97 18.25
CA GLY A 67 2.50 3.11 19.14
C GLY A 67 1.25 3.04 20.01
N ALA A 68 0.84 4.17 20.58
CA ALA A 68 -0.35 4.24 21.43
C ALA A 68 -1.64 3.90 20.67
N ASN A 69 -1.76 4.38 19.43
CA ASN A 69 -2.88 4.11 18.52
C ASN A 69 -2.33 3.53 17.20
N PRO A 70 -2.01 2.23 17.13
CA PRO A 70 -1.38 1.66 15.96
C PRO A 70 -2.26 1.82 14.72
N PHE A 71 -1.61 2.07 13.59
CA PHE A 71 -2.23 2.11 12.28
C PHE A 71 -1.38 1.29 11.32
N PHE A 72 -1.94 0.94 10.17
CA PHE A 72 -1.30 -0.02 9.29
C PHE A 72 -1.51 0.34 7.83
N SER A 73 -0.55 -0.07 7.02
CA SER A 73 -0.61 0.10 5.58
C SER A 73 -0.11 -1.14 4.88
N PHE A 74 -0.63 -1.36 3.69
CA PHE A 74 -0.24 -2.49 2.87
C PHE A 74 -0.40 -2.18 1.39
N ILE A 75 0.30 -2.94 0.56
CA ILE A 75 0.22 -2.85 -0.89
C ILE A 75 -0.12 -4.22 -1.45
N LEU A 76 -1.04 -4.25 -2.42
CA LEU A 76 -1.48 -5.44 -3.13
C LEU A 76 -1.05 -5.40 -4.60
N PHE A 77 -0.53 -6.53 -5.08
CA PHE A 77 -0.17 -6.78 -6.46
C PHE A 77 -0.76 -8.08 -6.96
N ASN A 78 -1.03 -8.16 -8.27
CA ASN A 78 -1.41 -9.40 -8.93
C ASN A 78 -0.15 -10.20 -9.26
N PRO A 79 -0.05 -11.49 -8.90
CA PRO A 79 1.11 -12.33 -9.24
C PRO A 79 1.38 -12.41 -10.76
N GLU A 80 0.32 -12.29 -11.56
CA GLU A 80 0.40 -12.24 -13.02
C GLU A 80 1.25 -11.06 -13.52
N ASP A 81 1.29 -9.96 -12.77
CA ASP A 81 2.01 -8.74 -13.12
C ASP A 81 3.50 -8.78 -12.74
N MET A 82 4.02 -9.87 -12.14
CA MET A 82 5.40 -9.89 -11.61
C MET A 82 6.47 -9.61 -12.66
N ASP A 83 6.28 -10.03 -13.91
CA ASP A 83 7.22 -9.72 -15.00
C ASP A 83 7.35 -8.21 -15.22
N CYS A 84 6.22 -7.49 -15.20
CA CYS A 84 6.21 -6.04 -15.32
C CYS A 84 6.81 -5.40 -14.05
N ILE A 85 6.41 -5.86 -12.87
CA ILE A 85 6.84 -5.29 -11.59
C ILE A 85 8.36 -5.42 -11.42
N SER A 86 8.92 -6.61 -11.65
CA SER A 86 10.36 -6.84 -11.54
C SER A 86 11.14 -6.05 -12.58
N LYS A 87 10.66 -5.98 -13.84
CA LYS A 87 11.29 -5.15 -14.87
C LYS A 87 11.23 -3.67 -14.53
N CYS A 88 10.12 -3.19 -13.95
CA CYS A 88 10.01 -1.81 -13.52
C CYS A 88 11.00 -1.51 -12.38
N PHE A 89 11.14 -2.41 -11.41
CA PHE A 89 11.93 -2.13 -10.22
C PHE A 89 13.43 -2.42 -10.41
N MET A 90 13.77 -3.57 -11.00
CA MET A 90 15.13 -4.09 -11.10
C MET A 90 15.72 -4.04 -12.52
N GLY A 91 14.89 -3.80 -13.55
CA GLY A 91 15.33 -3.78 -14.95
C GLY A 91 15.40 -5.16 -15.62
N TYR A 92 15.01 -6.23 -14.92
CA TYR A 92 14.96 -7.59 -15.46
C TYR A 92 13.82 -8.41 -14.85
N SER A 93 13.60 -9.59 -15.40
CA SER A 93 12.58 -10.53 -14.93
C SER A 93 13.18 -11.72 -14.22
N PHE A 94 12.47 -12.21 -13.21
CA PHE A 94 12.76 -13.52 -12.65
C PHE A 94 12.25 -14.63 -13.58
N PRO A 95 12.86 -15.82 -13.57
CA PRO A 95 12.29 -17.00 -14.20
C PRO A 95 10.89 -17.27 -13.65
N ARG A 96 9.90 -17.43 -14.55
CA ARG A 96 8.50 -17.66 -14.14
C ARG A 96 8.33 -19.05 -13.53
N GLY A 97 7.74 -19.10 -12.35
CA GLY A 97 7.29 -20.32 -11.67
C GLY A 97 5.76 -20.43 -11.60
N ALA A 98 5.27 -21.45 -10.89
CA ALA A 98 3.83 -21.66 -10.66
C ALA A 98 3.21 -20.66 -9.66
N GLY A 99 4.03 -19.86 -9.00
CA GLY A 99 3.63 -18.84 -8.04
C GLY A 99 4.78 -17.89 -7.75
N ILE A 100 4.62 -17.06 -6.72
CA ILE A 100 5.63 -16.10 -6.29
C ILE A 100 6.83 -16.86 -5.69
N SER A 101 7.99 -16.68 -6.30
CA SER A 101 9.25 -17.19 -5.80
C SER A 101 9.76 -16.39 -4.60
N GLN A 102 10.67 -16.96 -3.81
CA GLN A 102 11.30 -16.25 -2.69
C GLN A 102 12.04 -14.97 -3.14
N ALA A 103 12.62 -14.97 -4.34
CA ALA A 103 13.29 -13.80 -4.89
C ALA A 103 12.29 -12.69 -5.23
N GLU A 104 11.13 -13.04 -5.76
CA GLU A 104 10.03 -12.10 -6.01
C GLU A 104 9.42 -11.60 -4.70
N GLU A 105 9.26 -12.45 -3.68
CA GLU A 105 8.80 -12.03 -2.35
C GLU A 105 9.72 -10.97 -1.74
N VAL A 106 11.04 -11.22 -1.73
CA VAL A 106 12.03 -10.25 -1.22
C VAL A 106 11.99 -8.96 -2.03
N MET A 107 11.89 -9.05 -3.35
CA MET A 107 11.76 -7.89 -4.23
C MET A 107 10.51 -7.06 -3.89
N LEU A 108 9.36 -7.72 -3.70
CA LEU A 108 8.11 -7.07 -3.31
C LEU A 108 8.23 -6.42 -1.93
N GLN A 109 8.86 -7.09 -0.96
CA GLN A 109 9.08 -6.54 0.38
C GLN A 109 9.92 -5.26 0.33
N GLU A 110 10.98 -5.22 -0.47
CA GLU A 110 11.80 -4.01 -0.65
C GLU A 110 11.01 -2.88 -1.33
N LEU A 111 10.26 -3.20 -2.39
CA LEU A 111 9.40 -2.24 -3.07
C LEU A 111 8.32 -1.69 -2.13
N GLY A 112 7.65 -2.58 -1.38
CA GLY A 112 6.65 -2.24 -0.39
C GLY A 112 7.23 -1.39 0.74
N ASN A 113 8.41 -1.73 1.24
CA ASN A 113 9.11 -0.94 2.25
C ASN A 113 9.34 0.51 1.80
N ILE A 114 9.78 0.73 0.55
CA ILE A 114 9.97 2.07 -0.02
C ILE A 114 8.65 2.86 -0.04
N ILE A 115 7.60 2.26 -0.59
CA ILE A 115 6.31 2.94 -0.82
C ILE A 115 5.57 3.16 0.51
N LEU A 116 5.46 2.13 1.34
CA LEU A 116 4.74 2.18 2.61
C LEU A 116 5.43 3.10 3.61
N ASN A 117 6.77 3.15 3.64
CA ASN A 117 7.46 4.12 4.51
C ASN A 117 7.22 5.56 4.06
N ALA A 118 7.19 5.85 2.76
CA ALA A 118 6.85 7.20 2.29
C ALA A 118 5.43 7.63 2.70
N LEU A 119 4.48 6.69 2.63
CA LEU A 119 3.11 6.90 3.08
C LEU A 119 3.03 7.12 4.60
N ASN A 120 3.57 6.18 5.38
CA ASN A 120 3.50 6.18 6.83
C ASN A 120 4.25 7.35 7.45
N ASN A 121 5.43 7.71 6.91
CA ASN A 121 6.18 8.87 7.38
C ASN A 121 5.41 10.17 7.12
N SER A 122 4.65 10.27 6.04
CA SER A 122 3.80 11.44 5.79
C SER A 122 2.74 11.62 6.87
N VAL A 123 2.09 10.52 7.27
CA VAL A 123 1.10 10.49 8.35
C VAL A 123 1.75 10.86 9.69
N MET A 124 2.84 10.18 10.04
CA MET A 124 3.54 10.41 11.31
C MET A 124 4.05 11.85 11.42
N ASN A 125 4.62 12.40 10.35
CA ASN A 125 5.12 13.78 10.35
C ASN A 125 3.99 14.80 10.52
N ALA A 126 2.85 14.57 9.87
CA ALA A 126 1.69 15.46 10.00
C ALA A 126 1.14 15.45 11.43
N LEU A 127 1.01 14.27 12.04
CA LEU A 127 0.52 14.07 13.41
C LEU A 127 1.59 14.24 14.50
N ARG A 128 2.85 14.49 14.12
CA ARG A 128 4.01 14.55 15.03
C ARG A 128 4.14 13.30 15.92
N LEU A 129 3.84 12.13 15.36
CA LEU A 129 3.95 10.84 16.04
C LEU A 129 5.37 10.28 15.93
N SER A 130 5.79 9.55 16.96
CA SER A 130 7.08 8.84 17.03
C SER A 130 6.89 7.32 17.04
N TYR A 131 6.09 6.80 16.12
CA TYR A 131 5.79 5.36 16.05
C TYR A 131 6.91 4.58 15.37
N ILE A 132 7.01 3.31 15.72
CA ILE A 132 8.06 2.41 15.20
C ILE A 132 7.42 1.51 14.14
N PRO A 133 7.91 1.51 12.88
CA PRO A 133 7.42 0.58 11.88
C PRO A 133 7.83 -0.86 12.24
N SER A 134 6.95 -1.82 11.99
CA SER A 134 7.33 -3.23 11.94
C SER A 134 8.27 -3.50 10.77
N VAL A 135 8.96 -4.63 10.80
CA VAL A 135 9.55 -5.19 9.58
C VAL A 135 8.43 -5.45 8.57
N PRO A 136 8.63 -5.20 7.26
CA PRO A 136 7.65 -5.54 6.23
C PRO A 136 7.30 -7.03 6.27
N GLY A 137 6.02 -7.33 6.45
CA GLY A 137 5.50 -8.68 6.33
C GLY A 137 5.06 -8.97 4.89
N PHE A 138 4.94 -10.25 4.56
CA PHE A 138 4.43 -10.73 3.28
C PHE A 138 3.28 -11.70 3.49
N ALA A 139 2.26 -11.63 2.64
CA ALA A 139 1.20 -12.63 2.54
C ALA A 139 0.86 -12.87 1.07
N GLY A 140 0.64 -14.13 0.68
CA GLY A 140 0.29 -14.50 -0.68
C GLY A 140 -0.92 -15.44 -0.73
N GLY A 141 -1.64 -15.41 -1.85
CA GLY A 141 -2.76 -16.28 -2.15
C GLY A 141 -4.08 -15.53 -2.27
N GLY A 142 -5.18 -16.27 -2.18
CA GLY A 142 -6.52 -15.72 -2.32
C GLY A 142 -6.91 -14.75 -1.18
N ARG A 143 -8.05 -14.09 -1.38
CA ARG A 143 -8.55 -13.04 -0.47
C ARG A 143 -8.52 -13.43 1.02
N GLN A 144 -8.93 -14.65 1.37
CA GLN A 144 -8.95 -15.10 2.75
C GLN A 144 -7.54 -15.20 3.35
N ALA A 145 -6.59 -15.77 2.61
CA ALA A 145 -5.19 -15.86 3.04
C ALA A 145 -4.57 -14.47 3.27
N ILE A 146 -4.89 -13.50 2.41
CA ILE A 146 -4.47 -12.11 2.59
C ILE A 146 -5.08 -11.50 3.86
N VAL A 147 -6.38 -11.67 4.09
CA VAL A 147 -7.04 -11.14 5.30
C VAL A 147 -6.45 -11.77 6.56
N GLU A 148 -6.20 -13.08 6.56
CA GLU A 148 -5.58 -13.80 7.68
C GLU A 148 -4.15 -13.31 7.95
N GLY A 149 -3.34 -13.13 6.89
CA GLY A 149 -1.99 -12.59 7.00
C GLY A 149 -1.97 -11.17 7.59
N LEU A 150 -2.88 -10.30 7.15
CA LEU A 150 -3.04 -8.95 7.71
C LEU A 150 -3.61 -8.97 9.15
N GLY A 151 -4.43 -9.96 9.49
CA GLY A 151 -5.00 -10.14 10.83
C GLY A 151 -3.97 -10.43 11.93
N MET A 152 -2.74 -10.79 11.56
CA MET A 152 -1.64 -10.92 12.53
C MET A 152 -1.18 -9.57 13.10
N VAL A 153 -1.45 -8.47 12.38
CA VAL A 153 -0.99 -7.11 12.74
C VAL A 153 -2.11 -6.10 12.89
N ALA A 154 -3.35 -6.48 12.58
CA ALA A 154 -4.51 -5.61 12.63
C ALA A 154 -5.68 -6.28 13.34
N ASP A 155 -6.45 -5.50 14.09
CA ASP A 155 -7.77 -5.95 14.56
C ASP A 155 -8.73 -6.02 13.38
N LEU A 156 -9.01 -7.26 12.94
CA LEU A 156 -9.88 -7.56 11.80
C LEU A 156 -11.29 -6.99 11.93
N LYS A 157 -11.78 -6.77 13.16
CA LYS A 157 -13.15 -6.31 13.42
C LYS A 157 -13.24 -4.81 13.63
N ARG A 158 -12.11 -4.14 13.88
CA ARG A 158 -12.10 -2.69 14.04
C ARG A 158 -12.48 -2.02 12.71
N ASN A 159 -13.25 -0.94 12.82
CA ASN A 159 -13.57 -0.09 11.68
C ASN A 159 -12.48 0.99 11.53
N PHE A 160 -11.99 1.18 10.32
CA PHE A 160 -10.92 2.13 10.02
C PHE A 160 -11.39 3.19 9.05
N ARG A 161 -10.77 4.37 9.13
CA ARG A 161 -10.69 5.26 7.98
C ARG A 161 -9.64 4.71 7.03
N ALA A 162 -10.09 4.22 5.88
CA ALA A 162 -9.24 3.66 4.85
C ALA A 162 -9.01 4.67 3.71
N VAL A 163 -7.78 4.73 3.22
CA VAL A 163 -7.43 5.37 1.95
C VAL A 163 -6.85 4.31 1.03
N ALA A 164 -7.39 4.20 -0.18
CA ALA A 164 -6.86 3.35 -1.24
C ALA A 164 -6.25 4.22 -2.34
N VAL A 165 -5.02 3.91 -2.71
CA VAL A 165 -4.26 4.59 -3.77
C VAL A 165 -3.90 3.58 -4.85
N SER A 166 -4.36 3.84 -6.07
CA SER A 166 -4.00 3.05 -7.23
C SER A 166 -2.67 3.53 -7.79
N LEU A 167 -1.79 2.57 -8.07
CA LEU A 167 -0.50 2.79 -8.71
C LEU A 167 -0.56 2.21 -10.13
N SER A 168 0.01 2.91 -11.09
CA SER A 168 0.34 2.35 -12.40
C SER A 168 1.85 2.30 -12.55
N MET A 169 2.32 1.26 -13.24
CA MET A 169 3.72 1.11 -13.57
C MET A 169 3.89 0.62 -15.00
N ARG A 170 4.99 1.02 -15.65
CA ARG A 170 5.29 0.67 -17.04
C ARG A 170 6.78 0.44 -17.26
N SER A 171 7.09 -0.63 -17.98
CA SER A 171 8.45 -0.92 -18.48
C SER A 171 8.36 -1.36 -19.94
N GLY A 172 8.78 -0.47 -20.86
CA GLY A 172 8.56 -0.67 -22.30
C GLY A 172 7.07 -0.76 -22.63
N GLU A 173 6.68 -1.88 -23.24
CA GLU A 173 5.28 -2.19 -23.60
C GLU A 173 4.48 -2.82 -22.46
N LEU A 174 5.15 -3.27 -21.39
CA LEU A 174 4.48 -3.87 -20.24
C LEU A 174 3.90 -2.79 -19.35
N SER A 175 2.67 -3.02 -18.90
CA SER A 175 2.01 -2.20 -17.89
C SER A 175 1.34 -3.06 -16.85
N SER A 176 1.42 -2.65 -15.60
CA SER A 176 0.68 -3.28 -14.52
C SER A 176 0.18 -2.25 -13.52
N SER A 177 -0.58 -2.72 -12.53
CA SER A 177 -1.10 -1.89 -11.47
C SER A 177 -0.92 -2.52 -10.09
N GLY A 178 -0.85 -1.66 -9.08
CA GLY A 178 -0.87 -2.07 -7.68
C GLY A 178 -1.85 -1.20 -6.92
N LYS A 179 -2.22 -1.61 -5.71
CA LYS A 179 -3.08 -0.80 -4.86
C LYS A 179 -2.51 -0.73 -3.45
N VAL A 180 -2.23 0.49 -3.00
CA VAL A 180 -1.77 0.79 -1.64
C VAL A 180 -2.97 1.15 -0.79
N PHE A 181 -2.96 0.69 0.46
CA PHE A 181 -3.98 0.97 1.45
C PHE A 181 -3.33 1.52 2.72
N LEU A 182 -3.95 2.55 3.28
CA LEU A 182 -3.68 3.06 4.62
C LEU A 182 -4.95 2.91 5.45
N LEU A 183 -4.85 2.30 6.63
CA LEU A 183 -5.96 2.11 7.55
C LEU A 183 -5.63 2.82 8.86
N LEU A 184 -6.34 3.91 9.08
CA LEU A 184 -6.20 4.75 10.27
C LEU A 184 -7.35 4.44 11.26
N PRO A 185 -7.03 4.30 12.55
CA PRO A 185 -7.97 4.63 13.62
C PRO A 185 -8.76 5.90 13.32
N GLU A 186 -10.07 5.91 13.60
CA GLU A 186 -10.90 7.10 13.36
C GLU A 186 -10.38 8.31 14.16
N GLU A 187 -9.80 8.08 15.34
CA GLU A 187 -9.20 9.13 16.16
C GLU A 187 -8.04 9.84 15.45
N LEU A 188 -7.13 9.08 14.81
CA LEU A 188 -6.01 9.63 14.06
C LEU A 188 -6.46 10.27 12.75
N ALA A 189 -7.48 9.70 12.11
CA ALA A 189 -8.06 10.27 10.89
C ALA A 189 -8.70 11.63 11.17
N ALA A 190 -9.51 11.73 12.22
CA ALA A 190 -10.16 12.97 12.62
C ALA A 190 -9.13 14.05 13.01
N GLU A 191 -8.04 13.68 13.69
CA GLU A 191 -6.96 14.59 14.03
C GLU A 191 -6.26 15.14 12.77
N LEU A 192 -5.92 14.28 11.80
CA LEU A 192 -5.35 14.71 10.51
C LEU A 192 -6.27 15.67 9.74
N GLU A 193 -7.56 15.35 9.71
CA GLU A 193 -8.56 16.16 9.01
C GLU A 193 -8.72 17.54 9.66
N GLY A 194 -8.69 17.62 11.00
CA GLY A 194 -8.79 18.88 11.75
C GLY A 194 -7.53 19.75 11.79
N MET A 195 -6.34 19.17 11.57
CA MET A 195 -5.08 19.93 11.53
C MET A 195 -4.86 20.71 10.23
N LEU A 196 -5.56 20.31 9.17
CA LEU A 196 -5.32 20.78 7.82
C LEU A 196 -6.54 21.51 7.21
N SER A 197 -7.58 21.74 8.02
CA SER A 197 -8.74 22.61 7.77
C SER A 197 -8.48 24.04 8.22
#